data_AF-A0A1F8SZD2-F1
#
_entry.id   AF-A0A1F8SZD2-F1
#
_cell.length_a   1.000
_cell.length_b   1.000
_cell.length_c   1.000
_cell.angle_alpha   90.00
_cell.angle_beta   90.00
_cell.angle_gamma   90.00
#
_symmetry.space_group_name_H-M   'P 1'
#
loop_
_entity.id
_entity.type
_entity.pdbx_description
1 polymer ?
#
loop_
_entity_poly.entity_id
_entity_poly.type
_entity_poly.pdbx_seq_one_letter_code
_entity_poly.pdbx_strand_id
1 'polypeptide(L)'
;MSKVFPTQQECFVWVRKNRNQISEGLSYASSQLTLGEHLDGWLTNKKVTRRYATWLHYDWLTRRYICPTIGNIKLKDLQAIHIQNLYSQLLKSGTGVYSIRKIHFVLPCSLNQAVKQELILRNPASLIDHRTGK
;
A
#
# COMPACT_ATOMS: atom_id res chain seq x y z
N MET A 1 0.80 9.56 31.36
CA MET A 1 2.00 9.83 32.18
C MET A 1 3.10 10.36 31.27
N SER A 2 3.54 11.60 31.48
CA SER A 2 4.63 12.23 30.72
C SER A 2 5.98 11.72 31.27
N LYS A 3 6.80 11.09 30.41
CA LYS A 3 8.20 10.75 30.71
C LYS A 3 9.11 11.74 30.01
N VAL A 4 10.09 12.27 30.73
CA VAL A 4 11.11 13.20 30.21
C VAL A 4 12.36 12.39 29.89
N PHE A 5 12.93 12.58 28.69
CA PHE A 5 14.09 11.84 28.20
C PHE A 5 15.34 12.74 28.19
N PRO A 6 16.51 12.24 28.62
CA PRO A 6 17.72 13.03 28.73
C PRO A 6 18.42 13.31 27.40
N THR A 7 18.13 12.54 26.33
CA THR A 7 18.69 12.79 24.99
C THR A 7 17.66 12.66 23.86
N GLN A 8 17.87 13.44 22.79
CA GLN A 8 17.01 13.44 21.61
C GLN A 8 16.93 12.04 20.95
N GLN A 9 18.01 11.26 20.98
CA GLN A 9 18.06 9.91 20.45
C GLN A 9 17.16 8.93 21.23
N GLU A 10 17.13 9.01 22.56
CA GLU A 10 16.25 8.16 23.39
C GLU A 10 14.78 8.54 23.23
N CYS A 11 14.48 9.83 23.08
CA CYS A 11 13.13 10.30 22.73
C CYS A 11 12.69 9.69 21.38
N PHE A 12 13.57 9.69 20.37
CA PHE A 12 13.27 9.07 19.08
C PHE A 12 13.04 7.55 19.17
N VAL A 13 13.85 6.83 19.95
CA VAL A 13 13.69 5.38 20.17
C VAL A 13 12.41 5.08 20.94
N TRP A 14 12.08 5.87 21.95
CA TRP A 14 10.86 5.69 22.75
C TRP A 14 9.59 6.05 21.97
N VAL A 15 9.61 7.12 21.17
CA VAL A 15 8.51 7.49 20.26
C VAL A 15 8.33 6.41 19.19
N ARG A 16 9.42 5.82 18.65
CA ARG A 16 9.36 4.63 17.77
C ARG A 16 8.73 3.43 18.45
N LYS A 17 9.04 3.19 19.73
CA LYS A 17 8.59 2.02 20.49
C LYS A 17 7.13 2.14 20.95
N ASN A 18 6.65 3.36 21.25
CA ASN A 18 5.29 3.61 21.74
C ASN A 18 4.26 3.94 20.65
N ARG A 19 4.68 4.22 19.41
CA ARG A 19 3.74 4.35 18.28
C ARG A 19 2.97 3.05 17.99
N ASN A 20 3.42 1.93 18.54
CA ASN A 20 2.88 0.59 18.29
C ASN A 20 1.83 0.11 19.33
N GLN A 21 1.50 0.88 20.38
CA GLN A 21 0.70 0.39 21.52
C GLN A 21 -0.70 1.00 21.69
N ILE A 22 -1.14 1.95 20.85
CA ILE A 22 -2.42 2.67 21.11
C ILE A 22 -3.63 2.09 20.33
N SER A 23 -3.44 1.13 19.41
CA SER A 23 -4.52 0.60 18.54
C SER A 23 -4.84 -0.90 18.74
N GLU A 24 -4.48 -1.50 19.88
CA GLU A 24 -4.29 -2.95 20.04
C GLU A 24 -5.48 -3.87 19.66
N GLY A 25 -6.75 -3.41 19.68
CA GLY A 25 -7.90 -4.23 19.26
C GLY A 25 -8.18 -4.25 17.74
N LEU A 26 -8.05 -3.11 17.05
CA LEU A 26 -8.20 -2.97 15.58
C LEU A 26 -6.88 -3.30 14.85
N SER A 27 -5.76 -3.16 15.55
CA SER A 27 -4.41 -3.38 15.05
C SER A 27 -4.09 -4.84 14.80
N TYR A 28 -4.64 -5.80 15.56
CA TYR A 28 -4.30 -7.20 15.34
C TYR A 28 -4.78 -7.73 13.98
N ALA A 29 -6.04 -7.48 13.62
CA ALA A 29 -6.59 -7.85 12.31
C ALA A 29 -5.95 -7.04 11.17
N SER A 30 -5.75 -5.72 11.36
CA SER A 30 -5.05 -4.86 10.40
C SER A 30 -3.58 -5.29 10.19
N SER A 31 -2.93 -5.82 11.23
CA SER A 31 -1.53 -6.26 11.16
C SER A 31 -1.31 -7.54 10.35
N GLN A 32 -2.37 -8.32 10.13
CA GLN A 32 -2.33 -9.54 9.32
C GLN A 32 -2.87 -9.30 7.91
N LEU A 33 -3.59 -8.20 7.69
CA LEU A 33 -4.20 -7.86 6.42
C LEU A 33 -3.14 -7.74 5.32
N THR A 34 -3.29 -8.59 4.30
CA THR A 34 -2.42 -8.58 3.13
C THR A 34 -2.83 -7.49 2.14
N LEU A 35 -1.91 -7.11 1.26
CA LEU A 35 -2.21 -6.18 0.18
C LEU A 35 -3.33 -6.71 -0.73
N GLY A 36 -3.35 -8.02 -1.00
CA GLY A 36 -4.39 -8.67 -1.80
C GLY A 36 -5.78 -8.50 -1.18
N GLU A 37 -5.93 -8.86 0.10
CA GLU A 37 -7.20 -8.72 0.82
C GLU A 37 -7.66 -7.26 0.90
N HIS A 38 -6.73 -6.33 1.13
CA HIS A 38 -7.06 -4.91 1.07
C HIS A 38 -7.54 -4.49 -0.32
N LEU A 39 -6.85 -4.91 -1.39
CA LEU A 39 -7.23 -4.55 -2.75
C LEU A 39 -8.61 -5.09 -3.10
N ASP A 40 -8.97 -6.30 -2.68
CA ASP A 40 -10.31 -6.86 -2.86
C ASP A 40 -11.37 -6.01 -2.13
N GLY A 41 -11.12 -5.61 -0.88
CA GLY A 41 -12.00 -4.70 -0.14
C GLY A 41 -12.13 -3.32 -0.79
N TRP A 42 -11.01 -2.76 -1.25
CA TRP A 42 -10.97 -1.48 -1.96
C TRP A 42 -11.74 -1.53 -3.29
N LEU A 43 -11.58 -2.61 -4.06
CA LEU A 43 -12.30 -2.83 -5.32
C LEU A 43 -13.80 -2.98 -5.08
N THR A 44 -14.20 -3.72 -4.04
CA THR A 44 -15.61 -3.87 -3.65
C THR A 44 -16.26 -2.51 -3.38
N ASN A 45 -15.57 -1.65 -2.62
CA ASN A 45 -16.05 -0.29 -2.37
C ASN A 45 -16.06 0.57 -3.65
N LYS A 46 -15.04 0.43 -4.51
CA LYS A 46 -15.00 1.17 -5.79
C LYS A 46 -16.08 0.74 -6.77
N LYS A 47 -16.55 -0.51 -6.72
CA LYS A 47 -17.63 -1.02 -7.57
C LYS A 47 -18.92 -0.20 -7.41
N VAL A 48 -19.19 0.28 -6.19
CA VAL A 48 -20.38 1.08 -5.86
C VAL A 48 -20.26 2.52 -6.40
N THR A 49 -19.07 3.09 -6.38
CA THR A 49 -18.86 4.52 -6.70
C THR A 49 -18.41 4.79 -8.14
N ARG A 50 -17.89 3.80 -8.87
CA ARG A 50 -17.30 3.98 -10.21
C ARG A 50 -18.07 3.22 -11.29
N ARG A 51 -17.93 3.68 -12.53
CA ARG A 51 -18.43 2.96 -13.72
C ARG A 51 -17.88 1.54 -13.74
N TYR A 52 -18.76 0.57 -14.02
CA TYR A 52 -18.47 -0.86 -14.01
C TYR A 52 -17.23 -1.23 -14.85
N ALA A 53 -17.09 -0.67 -16.05
CA ALA A 53 -15.94 -0.92 -16.93
C ALA A 53 -14.59 -0.51 -16.31
N THR A 54 -14.57 0.60 -15.55
CA THR A 54 -13.37 1.05 -14.85
C THR A 54 -13.03 0.12 -13.69
N TRP A 55 -14.04 -0.33 -12.94
CA TRP A 55 -13.86 -1.32 -11.88
C TRP A 55 -13.32 -2.64 -12.43
N LEU A 56 -13.91 -3.16 -13.51
CA LEU A 56 -13.49 -4.41 -14.14
C LEU A 56 -12.02 -4.34 -14.60
N HIS A 57 -11.60 -3.20 -15.16
CA HIS A 57 -10.22 -3.01 -15.56
C HIS A 57 -9.26 -2.98 -14.35
N TYR A 58 -9.66 -2.36 -13.25
CA TYR A 58 -8.84 -2.33 -12.02
C TYR A 58 -8.75 -3.72 -11.37
N ASP A 59 -9.84 -4.46 -11.34
CA ASP A 59 -9.87 -5.84 -10.86
C ASP A 59 -8.94 -6.74 -11.72
N TRP A 60 -9.03 -6.63 -13.04
CA TRP A 60 -8.15 -7.37 -13.93
C TRP A 60 -6.67 -7.03 -13.71
N LEU A 61 -6.31 -5.74 -13.62
CA LEU A 61 -4.92 -5.31 -13.38
C LEU A 61 -4.38 -5.81 -12.04
N THR A 62 -5.18 -5.70 -10.97
CA THR A 62 -4.78 -6.11 -9.63
C THR A 62 -4.53 -7.63 -9.57
N ARG A 63 -5.50 -8.43 -10.03
CA ARG A 63 -5.39 -9.89 -10.03
C ARG A 63 -4.27 -10.40 -10.94
N ARG A 64 -4.06 -9.77 -12.10
CA ARG A 64 -3.06 -10.23 -13.08
C ARG A 64 -1.63 -9.83 -12.72
N TYR A 65 -1.43 -8.64 -12.17
CA TYR A 65 -0.08 -8.06 -12.04
C TYR A 65 0.36 -7.81 -10.60
N ILE A 66 -0.56 -7.39 -9.72
CA ILE A 66 -0.23 -6.95 -8.36
C ILE A 66 -0.28 -8.12 -7.39
N CYS A 67 -1.38 -8.90 -7.40
CA CYS A 67 -1.57 -10.01 -6.48
C CYS A 67 -0.47 -11.09 -6.58
N PRO A 68 -0.03 -11.53 -7.79
CA PRO A 68 0.96 -12.60 -7.91
C PRO A 68 2.35 -12.23 -7.39
N THR A 69 2.67 -10.93 -7.32
CA THR A 69 4.03 -10.45 -7.02
C THR A 69 4.13 -9.92 -5.59
N ILE A 70 3.16 -9.12 -5.15
CA ILE A 70 3.18 -8.47 -3.83
C ILE A 70 1.86 -8.62 -3.05
N GLY A 71 0.88 -9.35 -3.57
CA GLY A 71 -0.44 -9.52 -2.93
C GLY A 71 -0.37 -10.20 -1.57
N ASN A 72 0.53 -11.16 -1.39
CA ASN A 72 0.68 -11.91 -0.13
C ASN A 72 1.46 -11.14 0.94
N ILE A 73 2.00 -9.96 0.61
CA ILE A 73 2.75 -9.14 1.57
C ILE A 73 1.74 -8.43 2.47
N LYS A 74 1.97 -8.47 3.79
CA LYS A 74 1.15 -7.75 4.76
C LYS A 74 1.29 -6.25 4.54
N LEU A 75 0.20 -5.52 4.67
CA LEU A 75 0.19 -4.06 4.47
C LEU A 75 1.22 -3.32 5.33
N LYS A 76 1.40 -3.76 6.57
CA LYS A 76 2.40 -3.21 7.50
C LYS A 76 3.85 -3.43 7.05
N ASP A 77 4.10 -4.52 6.32
CA ASP A 77 5.42 -4.93 5.86
C ASP A 77 5.68 -4.43 4.43
N LEU A 78 4.67 -3.82 3.79
CA LEU A 78 4.79 -3.28 2.44
C LEU A 78 5.73 -2.06 2.43
N GLN A 79 6.81 -2.19 1.66
CA GLN A 79 7.84 -1.19 1.49
C GLN A 79 7.98 -0.78 0.02
N ALA A 80 8.61 0.37 -0.21
CA ALA A 80 8.87 0.88 -1.56
C ALA A 80 9.65 -0.12 -2.43
N ILE A 81 10.56 -0.90 -1.84
CA ILE A 81 11.34 -1.93 -2.56
C ILE A 81 10.45 -3.01 -3.20
N HIS A 82 9.36 -3.42 -2.53
CA HIS A 82 8.43 -4.41 -3.07
C HIS A 82 7.70 -3.87 -4.31
N ILE A 83 7.32 -2.59 -4.26
CA ILE A 83 6.65 -1.91 -5.37
C ILE A 83 7.63 -1.72 -6.55
N GLN A 84 8.89 -1.36 -6.26
CA GLN A 84 9.94 -1.25 -7.28
C GLN A 84 10.23 -2.60 -7.94
N ASN A 85 10.24 -3.69 -7.17
CA ASN A 85 10.40 -5.04 -7.69
C ASN A 85 9.22 -5.44 -8.59
N LEU A 86 7.99 -5.09 -8.21
CA LEU A 86 6.81 -5.27 -9.07
C LEU A 86 7.01 -4.57 -10.42
N TYR A 87 7.41 -3.30 -10.44
CA TYR A 87 7.64 -2.60 -11.72
C TYR A 87 8.76 -3.23 -12.54
N SER A 88 9.85 -3.63 -11.89
CA SER A 88 10.96 -4.31 -12.54
C SER A 88 10.53 -5.63 -13.18
N GLN A 89 9.67 -6.40 -12.52
CA GLN A 89 9.11 -7.64 -13.06
C GLN A 89 8.17 -7.37 -14.25
N LEU A 90 7.31 -6.35 -14.16
CA LEU A 90 6.40 -5.98 -15.25
C LEU A 90 7.15 -5.54 -16.52
N LEU A 91 8.24 -4.79 -16.35
CA LEU A 91 9.11 -4.39 -17.46
C LEU A 91 9.81 -5.61 -18.06
N LYS A 92 10.35 -6.51 -17.23
CA LYS A 92 10.99 -7.76 -17.70
C LYS A 92 10.02 -8.69 -18.43
N SER A 93 8.75 -8.74 -18.02
CA SER A 93 7.74 -9.59 -18.65
C SER A 93 7.16 -8.99 -19.94
N GLY A 94 7.67 -7.85 -20.40
CA GLY A 94 7.17 -7.18 -21.61
C GLY A 94 5.78 -6.58 -21.45
N THR A 95 5.35 -6.25 -20.22
CA THR A 95 4.03 -5.65 -19.99
C THR A 95 3.95 -4.29 -20.66
N GLY A 96 2.85 -4.03 -21.39
CA GLY A 96 2.65 -2.77 -22.09
C GLY A 96 2.68 -1.55 -21.16
N VAL A 97 3.27 -0.45 -21.64
CA VAL A 97 3.42 0.83 -20.93
C VAL A 97 2.09 1.35 -20.38
N TYR A 98 0.99 1.15 -21.12
CA TYR A 98 -0.35 1.52 -20.69
C TYR A 98 -0.75 0.82 -19.37
N SER A 99 -0.57 -0.49 -19.28
CA SER A 99 -0.92 -1.27 -18.09
C SER A 99 -0.05 -0.89 -16.90
N ILE A 100 1.26 -0.67 -17.12
CA ILE A 100 2.19 -0.21 -16.08
C ILE A 100 1.74 1.15 -15.52
N ARG A 101 1.40 2.10 -16.40
CA ARG A 101 0.87 3.41 -16.00
C ARG A 101 -0.42 3.26 -15.20
N LYS A 102 -1.35 2.39 -15.61
CA LYS A 102 -2.59 2.16 -14.85
C LYS A 102 -2.34 1.57 -13.48
N ILE A 103 -1.45 0.59 -13.36
CA ILE A 103 -1.04 0.03 -12.06
C ILE A 103 -0.45 1.14 -11.17
N HIS A 104 0.35 2.03 -11.76
CA HIS A 104 0.92 3.18 -11.07
C HIS A 104 -0.12 4.19 -10.56
N PHE A 105 -1.31 4.28 -11.17
CA PHE A 105 -2.41 5.07 -10.60
C PHE A 105 -3.20 4.30 -9.54
N VAL A 106 -3.46 3.02 -9.76
CA VAL A 106 -4.30 2.20 -8.88
C VAL A 106 -3.64 1.97 -7.53
N LEU A 107 -2.35 1.62 -7.52
CA LEU A 107 -1.64 1.24 -6.30
C LEU A 107 -1.60 2.37 -5.26
N PRO A 108 -1.12 3.60 -5.58
CA PRO A 108 -1.10 4.69 -4.61
C PRO A 108 -2.50 5.12 -4.20
N CYS A 109 -3.49 5.03 -5.10
CA CYS A 109 -4.88 5.36 -4.78
C CYS A 109 -5.47 4.40 -3.74
N SER A 110 -5.21 3.09 -3.88
CA SER A 110 -5.60 2.08 -2.90
C SER A 110 -4.87 2.26 -1.55
N LEU A 111 -3.56 2.52 -1.56
CA LEU A 111 -2.77 2.71 -0.35
C LEU A 111 -3.08 4.01 0.38
N ASN A 112 -3.45 5.07 -0.34
CA ASN A 112 -3.97 6.29 0.27
C ASN A 112 -5.30 6.04 1.00
N GLN A 113 -6.14 5.13 0.48
CA GLN A 113 -7.34 4.71 1.21
C GLN A 113 -6.96 3.93 2.47
N ALA A 114 -5.96 3.05 2.40
CA ALA A 114 -5.43 2.33 3.56
C ALA A 114 -4.95 3.29 4.66
N VAL A 115 -4.26 4.38 4.29
CA VAL A 115 -3.83 5.43 5.22
C VAL A 115 -5.03 6.14 5.84
N LYS A 116 -6.05 6.50 5.04
CA LYS A 116 -7.28 7.13 5.55
C LYS A 116 -8.09 6.22 6.48
N GLN A 117 -7.99 4.91 6.29
CA GLN A 117 -8.59 3.90 7.15
C GLN A 117 -7.69 3.51 8.33
N GLU A 118 -6.57 4.23 8.52
CA GLU A 118 -5.60 4.00 9.59
C GLU A 118 -5.00 2.58 9.61
N LEU A 119 -5.08 1.87 8.48
CA LEU A 119 -4.52 0.52 8.32
C LEU A 119 -2.99 0.55 8.21
N ILE A 120 -2.46 1.62 7.61
CA ILE A 120 -1.02 1.88 7.50
C ILE A 120 -0.72 3.34 7.86
N LEU A 121 0.44 3.57 8.46
CA LEU A 121 0.86 4.90 8.91
C LEU A 121 1.26 5.84 7.76
N ARG A 122 1.72 5.28 6.64
CA ARG A 122 2.18 6.04 5.48
C ARG A 122 1.98 5.23 4.21
N ASN A 123 1.81 5.93 3.08
CA ASN A 123 1.76 5.28 1.78
C ASN A 123 3.19 4.93 1.30
N PRO A 124 3.56 3.65 1.16
CA PRO A 124 4.89 3.28 0.66
C PRO A 124 5.10 3.64 -0.81
N ALA A 125 4.03 3.84 -1.59
CA ALA A 125 4.11 4.21 -3.00
C ALA A 125 4.37 5.71 -3.23
N SER A 126 4.16 6.57 -2.21
CA SER A 126 4.42 8.01 -2.37
C SER A 126 5.90 8.37 -2.42
N LEU A 127 6.78 7.43 -2.04
CA LEU A 127 8.24 7.57 -2.08
C LEU A 127 8.82 7.25 -3.45
N ILE A 128 8.03 6.68 -4.35
CA ILE A 128 8.48 6.29 -5.68
C ILE A 128 8.14 7.44 -6.61
N ASP A 129 9.16 8.27 -6.89
CA ASP A 129 9.03 9.38 -7.81
C ASP A 129 8.81 8.85 -9.24
N HIS A 130 7.91 9.51 -9.97
CA HIS A 130 7.40 9.06 -11.26
C HIS A 130 7.57 10.16 -12.29
N ARG A 131 8.82 10.52 -12.62
CA ARG A 131 9.08 11.20 -13.89
C ARG A 131 8.87 10.22 -15.05
N THR A 132 7.63 9.82 -15.29
CA THR A 132 7.23 9.02 -16.45
C THR A 132 6.30 9.86 -17.32
N GLY A 133 6.89 10.84 -18.01
CA GLY A 133 6.20 11.66 -19.00
C GLY A 133 6.93 12.97 -19.28
N LYS A 134 7.99 12.91 -20.08
CA LYS A 134 8.19 13.88 -21.15
C LYS A 134 7.46 13.34 -22.38
#